data_AF-A0A417Y8F9-F1
#
_entry.id   AF-A0A417Y8F9-F1
#
_cell.length_a   1.000
_cell.length_b   1.000
_cell.length_c   1.000
_cell.angle_alpha   90.00
_cell.angle_beta   90.00
_cell.angle_gamma   90.00
#
_symmetry.space_group_name_H-M   'P 1'
#
loop_
_entity.id
_entity.type
_entity.pdbx_description
1 polymer ?
#
loop_
_entity_poly.entity_id
_entity_poly.type
_entity_poly.pdbx_seq_one_letter_code
_entity_poly.pdbx_strand_id
1 'polypeptide(L)'
;MKVRRSTQHLLAATFAAAALVLAACGDDPSVGDSSASDPVTIPEPSDDPTGTPPASGPTAIPDDFPLTSGWPEDDGSSEYRLTEPSPDNEGMVAAGDLAACDTSADAGDPVDRLTTRLSWGSAGYAREIQLFADPTAAEQFVDSVRDVYRACPTSDQNGTPPTYTTEVNQGALGEHSLVITRVSDGIGRAVIQVVRIGNAVVVDALGDEADPDDFPVIDLATEARENLADVIGATYELQG
;
A
#
# COMPACT_ATOMS: atom_id res chain seq x y z
N MET A 1 -9.96 -45.88 12.24
CA MET A 1 -8.80 -44.97 12.14
C MET A 1 -8.82 -44.03 13.34
N LYS A 2 -7.72 -43.97 14.10
CA LYS A 2 -7.62 -43.31 15.41
C LYS A 2 -7.14 -41.86 15.19
N VAL A 3 -8.01 -40.89 15.40
CA VAL A 3 -7.68 -39.45 15.30
C VAL A 3 -6.88 -39.05 16.53
N ARG A 4 -5.60 -38.69 16.36
CA ARG A 4 -4.76 -38.10 17.41
C ARG A 4 -4.95 -36.59 17.37
N ARG A 5 -5.57 -36.03 18.42
CA ARG A 5 -5.60 -34.59 18.69
C ARG A 5 -4.19 -34.16 19.14
N SER A 6 -3.57 -33.24 18.40
CA SER A 6 -2.30 -32.61 18.78
C SER A 6 -2.59 -31.42 19.68
N THR A 7 -1.96 -31.40 20.84
CA THR A 7 -2.13 -30.43 21.91
C THR A 7 -1.30 -29.18 21.58
N GLN A 8 -1.95 -28.02 21.47
CA GLN A 8 -1.29 -26.72 21.38
C GLN A 8 -0.65 -26.37 22.72
N HIS A 9 0.62 -25.99 22.72
CA HIS A 9 1.31 -25.41 23.86
C HIS A 9 1.24 -23.87 23.75
N LEU A 10 0.38 -23.26 24.58
CA LEU A 10 0.43 -21.82 24.86
C LEU A 10 1.74 -21.50 25.59
N LEU A 11 2.54 -20.59 25.03
CA LEU A 11 3.59 -19.88 25.75
C LEU A 11 3.11 -18.44 25.97
N ALA A 12 2.86 -18.11 27.24
CA ALA A 12 2.58 -16.76 27.70
C ALA A 12 3.89 -15.97 27.79
N ALA A 13 3.99 -14.83 27.10
CA ALA A 13 5.08 -13.87 27.25
C ALA A 13 4.59 -12.64 28.02
N THR A 14 5.24 -12.37 29.14
CA THR A 14 4.95 -11.30 30.09
C THR A 14 5.60 -10.00 29.62
N PHE A 15 4.81 -8.95 29.37
CA PHE A 15 5.35 -7.61 29.11
C PHE A 15 5.55 -6.83 30.42
N ALA A 16 6.78 -6.41 30.68
CA ALA A 16 7.11 -5.48 31.75
C ALA A 16 7.02 -4.03 31.24
N ALA A 17 6.07 -3.26 31.78
CA ALA A 17 5.93 -1.84 31.50
C ALA A 17 6.91 -1.03 32.36
N ALA A 18 7.75 -0.21 31.72
CA ALA A 18 8.55 0.82 32.38
C ALA A 18 7.92 2.20 32.10
N ALA A 19 7.39 2.83 33.15
CA ALA A 19 6.92 4.20 33.11
C ALA A 19 8.10 5.17 33.22
N LEU A 20 8.28 6.05 32.23
CA LEU A 20 9.20 7.18 32.32
C LEU A 20 8.38 8.48 32.36
N VAL A 21 8.39 9.14 33.51
CA VAL A 21 7.84 10.47 33.74
C VAL A 21 8.92 11.49 33.41
N LEU A 22 8.70 12.35 32.41
CA LEU A 22 9.51 13.55 32.19
C LEU A 22 8.60 14.78 32.29
N ALA A 23 8.68 15.43 33.44
CA ALA A 23 8.20 16.79 33.65
C ALA A 23 9.29 17.77 33.21
N ALA A 24 8.96 18.71 32.33
CA ALA A 24 9.78 19.88 32.07
C ALA A 24 8.87 21.11 31.88
N CYS A 25 8.75 21.90 32.95
CA CYS A 25 8.30 23.28 32.92
C CYS A 25 9.47 24.15 32.45
N GLY A 26 9.24 25.14 31.59
CA GLY A 26 10.26 26.10 31.19
C GLY A 26 9.70 27.30 30.45
N ASP A 27 9.76 28.44 31.14
CA ASP A 27 9.28 29.79 30.87
C ASP A 27 9.46 30.45 29.49
N ASP A 28 8.52 31.37 29.22
CA ASP A 28 8.41 32.42 28.19
C ASP A 28 9.45 33.55 28.40
N PRO A 29 9.96 34.22 27.34
CA PRO A 29 9.68 35.66 27.26
C PRO A 29 9.56 36.26 25.84
N SER A 30 8.42 36.89 25.57
CA SER A 30 8.22 38.34 25.32
C SER A 30 9.36 39.24 24.75
N VAL A 31 9.01 39.94 23.65
CA VAL A 31 9.42 41.28 23.09
C VAL A 31 10.81 41.52 22.45
N GLY A 32 10.75 42.09 21.24
CA GLY A 32 11.78 42.97 20.61
C GLY A 32 12.01 42.59 19.14
N ASP A 33 12.12 43.46 18.15
CA ASP A 33 12.13 44.91 18.05
C ASP A 33 11.87 45.26 16.57
N SER A 34 11.35 46.44 16.29
CA SER A 34 11.20 46.97 14.93
C SER A 34 12.58 47.36 14.38
N SER A 35 12.95 46.88 13.20
CA SER A 35 14.12 47.41 12.48
C SER A 35 13.85 47.59 10.99
N ALA A 36 14.42 48.68 10.49
CA ALA A 36 14.14 49.36 9.24
C ALA A 36 14.28 48.49 7.99
N SER A 37 13.42 48.77 7.02
CA SER A 37 13.46 48.24 5.67
C SER A 37 14.64 48.81 4.88
N ASP A 38 15.63 47.97 4.60
CA ASP A 38 16.52 48.18 3.46
C ASP A 38 15.81 47.66 2.17
N PRO A 39 15.86 48.39 1.05
CA PRO A 39 15.38 47.87 -0.23
C PRO A 39 16.33 46.77 -0.71
N VAL A 40 15.97 45.53 -0.43
CA VAL A 40 16.62 44.35 -1.01
C VAL A 40 16.49 44.42 -2.52
N THR A 41 17.63 44.54 -3.19
CA THR A 41 17.74 44.34 -4.64
C THR A 41 17.42 42.87 -4.91
N ILE A 42 16.24 42.58 -5.44
CA ILE A 42 15.84 41.23 -5.82
C ILE A 42 16.68 40.86 -7.05
N PRO A 43 17.60 39.88 -6.98
CA PRO A 43 18.27 39.38 -8.17
C PRO A 43 17.19 38.80 -9.11
N GLU A 44 17.25 39.19 -10.38
CA GLU A 44 16.40 38.58 -11.42
C GLU A 44 16.54 37.05 -11.36
N PRO A 45 15.42 36.30 -11.42
CA PRO A 45 15.48 34.85 -11.49
C PRO A 45 16.28 34.47 -12.74
N SER A 46 17.40 33.79 -12.52
CA SER A 46 18.18 33.20 -13.58
C SER A 46 17.37 32.04 -14.14
N ASP A 47 16.67 32.28 -15.25
CA ASP A 47 15.94 31.28 -16.03
C ASP A 47 16.92 30.34 -16.72
N ASP A 48 17.53 29.42 -15.97
CA ASP A 48 18.23 28.32 -16.60
C ASP A 48 18.15 27.03 -15.77
N PRO A 49 17.00 26.34 -15.73
CA PRO A 49 17.02 24.91 -15.58
C PRO A 49 17.27 24.34 -16.98
N THR A 50 18.55 24.27 -17.38
CA THR A 50 18.95 23.23 -18.35
C THR A 50 18.90 21.88 -17.60
N GLY A 51 17.71 21.52 -17.11
CA GLY A 51 17.45 20.28 -16.42
C GLY A 51 17.51 19.19 -17.46
N THR A 52 18.58 18.40 -17.42
CA THR A 52 18.63 17.11 -18.12
C THR A 52 17.29 16.42 -17.90
N PRO A 53 16.55 16.05 -18.96
CA PRO A 53 15.29 15.34 -18.81
C PRO A 53 15.51 14.15 -17.88
N PRO A 54 14.61 13.89 -16.91
CA PRO A 54 14.72 12.71 -16.07
C PRO A 54 14.89 11.49 -16.97
N ALA A 55 15.87 10.64 -16.63
CA ALA A 55 16.13 9.44 -17.41
C ALA A 55 14.81 8.68 -17.59
N SER A 56 14.46 8.37 -18.83
CA SER A 56 13.26 7.59 -19.13
C SER A 56 13.41 6.23 -18.46
N GLY A 57 12.50 5.90 -17.55
CA GLY A 57 12.48 4.61 -16.87
C GLY A 57 12.21 3.44 -17.84
N PRO A 58 12.22 2.20 -17.36
CA PRO A 58 11.84 1.02 -18.14
C PRO A 58 10.43 1.19 -18.72
N THR A 59 10.22 0.65 -19.92
CA THR A 59 8.93 0.68 -20.63
C THR A 59 8.36 -0.70 -20.90
N ALA A 60 9.02 -1.75 -20.41
CA ALA A 60 8.59 -3.14 -20.56
C ALA A 60 8.91 -3.92 -19.29
N ILE A 61 7.98 -4.77 -18.86
CA ILE A 61 8.13 -5.68 -17.73
C ILE A 61 8.60 -7.03 -18.28
N PRO A 62 9.65 -7.65 -17.72
CA PRO A 62 10.07 -8.99 -18.14
C PRO A 62 8.97 -10.04 -17.98
N ASP A 63 8.88 -10.99 -18.92
CA ASP A 63 7.90 -12.08 -18.87
C ASP A 63 8.04 -12.96 -17.61
N ASP A 64 9.25 -13.03 -17.04
CA ASP A 64 9.59 -13.80 -15.84
C ASP A 64 9.59 -12.95 -14.55
N PHE A 65 9.00 -11.75 -14.59
CA PHE A 65 8.88 -10.91 -13.41
C PHE A 65 8.15 -11.66 -12.28
N PRO A 66 8.68 -11.69 -11.05
CA PRO A 66 8.28 -12.65 -10.01
C PRO A 66 6.99 -12.23 -9.28
N LEU A 67 5.93 -11.90 -10.03
CA LEU A 67 4.72 -11.27 -9.52
C LEU A 67 3.96 -12.14 -8.50
N THR A 68 4.17 -13.45 -8.48
CA THR A 68 3.57 -14.38 -7.51
C THR A 68 4.47 -14.72 -6.33
N SER A 69 5.68 -14.16 -6.22
CA SER A 69 6.59 -14.47 -5.11
C SER A 69 5.95 -14.12 -3.76
N GLY A 70 6.22 -14.94 -2.75
CA GLY A 70 5.66 -14.82 -1.41
C GLY A 70 4.22 -15.32 -1.26
N TRP A 71 3.51 -15.68 -2.35
CA TRP A 71 2.19 -16.30 -2.23
C TRP A 71 2.27 -17.77 -1.82
N PRO A 72 1.17 -18.33 -1.26
CA PRO A 72 1.08 -19.77 -1.05
C PRO A 72 1.38 -20.58 -2.31
N GLU A 73 2.02 -21.73 -2.13
CA GLU A 73 2.28 -22.69 -3.21
C GLU A 73 1.07 -23.62 -3.45
N ASP A 74 0.94 -24.14 -4.67
CA ASP A 74 -0.07 -25.14 -5.01
C ASP A 74 0.19 -26.44 -4.24
N ASP A 75 -0.72 -26.77 -3.32
CA ASP A 75 -0.70 -27.99 -2.52
C ASP A 75 -1.56 -29.13 -3.13
N GLY A 76 -2.11 -28.91 -4.33
CA GLY A 76 -3.03 -29.81 -5.02
C GLY A 76 -4.48 -29.71 -4.53
N SER A 77 -4.80 -28.75 -3.65
CA SER A 77 -6.17 -28.48 -3.21
C SER A 77 -7.00 -27.83 -4.31
N SER A 78 -8.29 -28.15 -4.37
CA SER A 78 -9.25 -27.47 -5.25
C SER A 78 -9.52 -26.01 -4.86
N GLU A 79 -9.08 -25.62 -3.67
CA GLU A 79 -9.17 -24.26 -3.15
C GLU A 79 -8.04 -23.37 -3.69
N TYR A 80 -6.97 -23.93 -4.25
CA TYR A 80 -5.91 -23.18 -4.91
C TYR A 80 -6.31 -22.86 -6.35
N ARG A 81 -6.46 -21.57 -6.67
CA ARG A 81 -6.81 -21.10 -8.02
C ARG A 81 -5.98 -19.88 -8.39
N LEU A 82 -4.86 -20.12 -9.06
CA LEU A 82 -4.00 -19.08 -9.60
C LEU A 82 -4.44 -18.71 -11.02
N THR A 83 -4.59 -17.40 -11.25
CA THR A 83 -4.60 -16.80 -12.58
C THR A 83 -3.18 -16.30 -12.86
N GLU A 84 -2.46 -16.97 -13.75
CA GLU A 84 -1.05 -16.65 -14.03
C GLU A 84 -0.85 -15.18 -14.43
N PRO A 85 0.30 -14.56 -14.09
CA PRO A 85 0.64 -13.22 -14.52
C PRO A 85 0.50 -13.04 -16.04
N SER A 86 -0.23 -12.00 -16.45
CA SER A 86 -0.44 -11.70 -17.86
C SER A 86 -0.82 -10.23 -18.06
N PRO A 87 -0.42 -9.60 -19.18
CA PRO A 87 -0.91 -8.26 -19.54
C PRO A 87 -2.40 -8.26 -19.93
N ASP A 88 -2.90 -9.41 -20.41
CA ASP A 88 -4.29 -9.59 -20.86
C ASP A 88 -5.28 -9.78 -19.70
N ASN A 89 -4.79 -10.02 -18.48
CA ASN A 89 -5.64 -10.09 -17.31
C ASN A 89 -6.32 -8.73 -17.06
N GLU A 90 -7.54 -8.77 -16.53
CA GLU A 90 -8.25 -7.55 -16.14
C GLU A 90 -7.47 -6.80 -15.05
N GLY A 91 -7.17 -5.53 -15.31
CA GLY A 91 -6.41 -4.70 -14.36
C GLY A 91 -7.19 -4.44 -13.07
N MET A 92 -6.49 -4.18 -11.97
CA MET A 92 -7.08 -4.05 -10.63
C MET A 92 -8.11 -2.91 -10.52
N VAL A 93 -7.90 -1.78 -11.19
CA VAL A 93 -8.90 -0.70 -11.24
C VAL A 93 -10.17 -1.16 -11.97
N ALA A 94 -10.02 -1.83 -13.12
CA ALA A 94 -11.16 -2.29 -13.93
C ALA A 94 -11.96 -3.40 -13.23
N ALA A 95 -11.29 -4.30 -12.52
CA ALA A 95 -11.91 -5.33 -11.70
C ALA A 95 -12.58 -4.79 -10.42
N GLY A 96 -12.34 -3.52 -10.07
CA GLY A 96 -12.88 -2.89 -8.85
C GLY A 96 -12.08 -3.21 -7.59
N ASP A 97 -10.91 -3.83 -7.69
CA ASP A 97 -10.02 -4.11 -6.55
C ASP A 97 -9.54 -2.80 -5.89
N LEU A 98 -9.43 -1.72 -6.68
CA LEU A 98 -9.06 -0.36 -6.26
C LEU A 98 -10.24 0.61 -6.22
N ALA A 99 -11.42 0.10 -5.86
CA ALA A 99 -12.61 0.88 -5.63
C ALA A 99 -13.02 0.87 -4.14
N ALA A 100 -13.54 2.00 -3.68
CA ALA A 100 -14.15 2.13 -2.37
C ALA A 100 -15.18 3.26 -2.36
N CYS A 101 -16.23 3.11 -1.55
CA CYS A 101 -17.21 4.17 -1.31
C CYS A 101 -17.80 4.74 -2.61
N ASP A 102 -18.21 3.83 -3.51
CA ASP A 102 -18.77 4.10 -4.84
C ASP A 102 -17.86 4.92 -5.78
N THR A 103 -16.56 4.96 -5.49
CA THR A 103 -15.53 5.66 -6.26
C THR A 103 -14.40 4.69 -6.62
N SER A 104 -13.79 4.86 -7.79
CA SER A 104 -12.63 4.07 -8.23
C SER A 104 -11.43 4.98 -8.45
N ALA A 105 -10.22 4.45 -8.22
CA ALA A 105 -8.99 5.12 -8.60
C ALA A 105 -8.95 5.41 -10.11
N ASP A 106 -8.22 6.44 -10.49
CA ASP A 106 -7.91 6.67 -11.90
C ASP A 106 -6.92 5.58 -12.36
N ALA A 107 -7.27 4.86 -13.43
CA ALA A 107 -6.40 3.84 -13.99
C ALA A 107 -5.12 4.44 -14.60
N GLY A 108 -5.13 5.72 -14.97
CA GLY A 108 -4.08 6.35 -15.75
C GLY A 108 -3.87 5.67 -17.10
N ASP A 109 -2.69 5.89 -17.68
CA ASP A 109 -2.27 5.30 -18.96
C ASP A 109 -0.92 4.59 -18.79
N PRO A 110 -0.87 3.40 -18.15
CA PRO A 110 0.36 2.63 -18.05
C PRO A 110 0.86 2.22 -19.45
N VAL A 111 2.17 2.31 -19.67
CA VAL A 111 2.83 1.87 -20.91
C VAL A 111 3.03 0.36 -20.96
N ASP A 112 3.07 -0.29 -19.79
CA ASP A 112 3.05 -1.74 -19.65
C ASP A 112 2.44 -2.14 -18.30
N ARG A 113 1.87 -3.35 -18.22
CA ARG A 113 1.20 -3.88 -17.03
C ARG A 113 1.24 -5.40 -16.99
N LEU A 114 1.46 -5.96 -15.81
CA LEU A 114 1.15 -7.36 -15.51
C LEU A 114 0.25 -7.45 -14.29
N THR A 115 -0.80 -8.27 -14.39
CA THR A 115 -1.75 -8.52 -13.28
C THR A 115 -1.84 -10.01 -13.02
N THR A 116 -1.99 -10.41 -11.77
CA THR A 116 -2.19 -11.81 -11.33
C THR A 116 -3.14 -11.86 -10.14
N ARG A 117 -3.83 -12.99 -9.95
CA ARG A 117 -4.75 -13.21 -8.83
C ARG A 117 -4.66 -14.64 -8.34
N LEU A 118 -4.75 -14.83 -7.03
CA LEU A 118 -4.86 -16.12 -6.39
C LEU A 118 -6.08 -16.12 -5.46
N SER A 119 -6.87 -17.19 -5.54
CA SER A 119 -7.82 -17.54 -4.49
C SER A 119 -7.30 -18.79 -3.79
N TRP A 120 -7.23 -18.77 -2.46
CA TRP A 120 -6.77 -19.88 -1.63
C TRP A 120 -7.58 -19.96 -0.34
N GLY A 121 -8.45 -20.98 -0.24
CA GLY A 121 -9.41 -21.08 0.86
C GLY A 121 -10.40 -19.92 0.84
N SER A 122 -10.46 -19.16 1.94
CA SER A 122 -11.22 -17.90 2.04
C SER A 122 -10.36 -16.65 1.78
N ALA A 123 -9.06 -16.81 1.50
CA ALA A 123 -8.17 -15.72 1.18
C ALA A 123 -8.17 -15.40 -0.32
N GLY A 124 -8.10 -14.11 -0.63
CA GLY A 124 -7.95 -13.57 -1.97
C GLY A 124 -6.68 -12.72 -2.05
N TYR A 125 -5.91 -12.92 -3.11
CA TYR A 125 -4.71 -12.18 -3.44
C TYR A 125 -4.88 -11.59 -4.84
N ALA A 126 -4.49 -10.33 -5.00
CA ALA A 126 -4.34 -9.71 -6.30
C ALA A 126 -3.04 -8.90 -6.28
N ARG A 127 -2.26 -9.01 -7.35
CA ARG A 127 -1.07 -8.18 -7.51
C ARG A 127 -0.98 -7.66 -8.92
N GLU A 128 -0.57 -6.40 -9.02
CA GLU A 128 -0.37 -5.73 -10.29
C GLU A 128 0.91 -4.88 -10.23
N ILE A 129 1.69 -4.93 -11.30
CA ILE A 129 2.73 -3.95 -11.57
C ILE A 129 2.35 -3.16 -12.82
N GLN A 130 2.50 -1.85 -12.74
CA GLN A 130 2.29 -0.92 -13.83
C GLN A 130 3.56 -0.11 -14.07
N LEU A 131 3.97 0.04 -15.33
CA LEU A 131 4.98 1.00 -15.76
C LEU A 131 4.27 2.20 -16.37
N PHE A 132 4.63 3.40 -15.95
CA PHE A 132 4.11 4.64 -16.51
C PHE A 132 5.16 5.32 -17.41
N ALA A 133 4.72 6.28 -18.23
CA ALA A 133 5.62 7.01 -19.13
C ALA A 133 6.77 7.71 -18.36
N ASP A 134 6.49 8.19 -17.14
CA ASP A 134 7.46 8.86 -16.28
C ASP A 134 7.03 8.77 -14.78
N PRO A 135 7.92 9.14 -13.85
CA PRO A 135 7.62 9.09 -12.41
C PRO A 135 6.47 9.99 -11.95
N THR A 136 6.14 11.05 -12.69
CA THR A 136 5.03 11.97 -12.36
C THR A 136 3.70 11.28 -12.61
N ALA A 137 3.56 10.59 -13.75
CA ALA A 137 2.38 9.79 -14.05
C ALA A 137 2.18 8.66 -13.03
N ALA A 138 3.27 8.00 -12.61
CA ALA A 138 3.22 7.02 -11.52
C ALA A 138 2.79 7.65 -10.18
N GLU A 139 3.23 8.88 -9.87
CA GLU A 139 2.77 9.62 -8.69
C GLU A 139 1.27 9.87 -8.70
N GLN A 140 0.77 10.35 -9.85
CA GLN A 140 -0.64 10.68 -10.03
C GLN A 140 -1.52 9.45 -9.81
N PHE A 141 -1.08 8.28 -10.27
CA PHE A 141 -1.77 7.02 -9.99
C PHE A 141 -1.79 6.69 -8.48
N VAL A 142 -0.65 6.78 -7.78
CA VAL A 142 -0.60 6.52 -6.33
C VAL A 142 -1.46 7.50 -5.55
N ASP A 143 -1.46 8.78 -5.94
CA ASP A 143 -2.28 9.81 -5.34
C ASP A 143 -3.78 9.54 -5.59
N SER A 144 -4.16 9.12 -6.79
CA SER A 144 -5.55 8.77 -7.11
C SER A 144 -6.05 7.62 -6.23
N VAL A 145 -5.24 6.58 -6.02
CA VAL A 145 -5.57 5.47 -5.12
C VAL A 145 -5.73 6.00 -3.69
N ARG A 146 -4.77 6.79 -3.21
CA ARG A 146 -4.82 7.36 -1.86
C ARG A 146 -6.10 8.18 -1.63
N ASP A 147 -6.48 9.00 -2.60
CA ASP A 147 -7.61 9.92 -2.50
C ASP A 147 -8.94 9.17 -2.44
N VAL A 148 -9.11 8.09 -3.21
CA VAL A 148 -10.31 7.23 -3.16
C VAL A 148 -10.54 6.69 -1.76
N TYR A 149 -9.51 6.12 -1.13
CA TYR A 149 -9.68 5.51 0.21
C TYR A 149 -9.77 6.55 1.33
N ARG A 150 -9.09 7.71 1.20
CA ARG A 150 -9.22 8.80 2.18
C ARG A 150 -10.56 9.51 2.13
N ALA A 151 -11.23 9.48 0.98
CA ALA A 151 -12.56 10.07 0.83
C ALA A 151 -13.67 9.23 1.47
N CYS A 152 -13.38 7.99 1.89
CA CYS A 152 -14.37 7.14 2.54
C CYS A 152 -14.87 7.75 3.85
N PRO A 153 -16.20 7.89 4.04
CA PRO A 153 -16.76 8.45 5.25
C PRO A 153 -16.51 7.54 6.46
N THR A 154 -16.21 8.15 7.60
CA THR A 154 -16.02 7.42 8.88
C THR A 154 -17.34 7.11 9.59
N SER A 155 -18.45 7.67 9.12
CA SER A 155 -19.81 7.38 9.56
C SER A 155 -20.82 7.85 8.52
N ASP A 156 -22.03 7.30 8.53
CA ASP A 156 -23.15 7.81 7.74
C ASP A 156 -23.71 9.14 8.30
N GLN A 157 -24.76 9.67 7.66
CA GLN A 157 -25.42 10.92 8.07
C GLN A 157 -26.07 10.86 9.47
N ASN A 158 -26.29 9.66 10.01
CA ASN A 158 -26.87 9.42 11.33
C ASN A 158 -25.81 9.09 12.39
N GLY A 159 -24.52 9.06 12.02
CA GLY A 159 -23.42 8.68 12.90
C GLY A 159 -23.24 7.16 13.06
N THR A 160 -23.88 6.35 12.21
CA THR A 160 -23.66 4.90 12.16
C THR A 160 -22.31 4.62 11.49
N PRO A 161 -21.48 3.72 12.04
CA PRO A 161 -20.23 3.32 11.40
C PRO A 161 -20.45 2.76 9.98
N PRO A 162 -19.49 2.93 9.07
CA PRO A 162 -19.55 2.34 7.74
C PRO A 162 -19.44 0.81 7.82
N THR A 163 -19.92 0.11 6.78
CA THR A 163 -19.72 -1.34 6.63
C THR A 163 -18.23 -1.72 6.59
N TYR A 164 -17.36 -0.81 6.16
CA TYR A 164 -15.92 -0.98 6.24
C TYR A 164 -15.28 0.24 6.90
N THR A 165 -14.56 0.02 7.99
CA THR A 165 -13.61 1.01 8.51
C THR A 165 -12.37 0.98 7.62
N THR A 166 -11.97 2.13 7.08
CA THR A 166 -10.83 2.27 6.18
C THR A 166 -9.79 3.18 6.81
N GLU A 167 -8.53 2.74 6.84
CA GLU A 167 -7.40 3.57 7.23
C GLU A 167 -6.37 3.63 6.11
N VAL A 168 -5.73 4.79 5.95
CA VAL A 168 -4.71 5.03 4.93
C VAL A 168 -3.46 5.58 5.62
N ASN A 169 -2.41 4.77 5.68
CA ASN A 169 -1.17 5.06 6.37
C ASN A 169 0.02 5.08 5.40
N GLN A 170 1.10 5.76 5.79
CA GLN A 170 2.38 5.64 5.10
C GLN A 170 2.91 4.21 5.26
N GLY A 171 3.41 3.62 4.18
CA GLY A 171 3.99 2.28 4.18
C GLY A 171 5.45 2.24 4.63
N ALA A 172 5.94 1.02 4.87
CA ALA A 172 7.31 0.76 5.30
C ALA A 172 8.25 0.32 4.16
N LEU A 173 7.76 0.28 2.91
CA LEU A 173 8.49 -0.23 1.73
C LEU A 173 9.14 0.90 0.90
N GLY A 174 9.25 2.10 1.46
CA GLY A 174 9.89 3.27 0.84
C GLY A 174 9.13 4.57 1.11
N GLU A 175 9.73 5.69 0.73
CA GLU A 175 9.15 7.04 0.92
C GLU A 175 7.86 7.24 0.13
N HIS A 176 7.68 6.49 -0.96
CA HIS A 176 6.47 6.52 -1.80
C HIS A 176 5.67 5.23 -1.70
N SER A 177 5.48 4.73 -0.47
CA SER A 177 4.63 3.59 -0.18
C SER A 177 3.45 3.98 0.71
N LEU A 178 2.29 3.38 0.47
CA LEU A 178 1.11 3.50 1.33
C LEU A 178 0.54 2.13 1.65
N VAL A 179 -0.09 2.03 2.81
CA VAL A 179 -0.81 0.85 3.28
C VAL A 179 -2.23 1.29 3.59
N ILE A 180 -3.19 0.66 2.92
CA ILE A 180 -4.61 0.83 3.17
C ILE A 180 -5.10 -0.41 3.89
N THR A 181 -5.77 -0.23 5.01
CA THR A 181 -6.47 -1.32 5.71
C THR A 181 -7.96 -1.10 5.60
N ARG A 182 -8.71 -2.20 5.43
CA ARG A 182 -10.17 -2.21 5.43
C ARG A 182 -10.64 -3.31 6.34
N VAL A 183 -11.49 -2.97 7.30
CA VAL A 183 -12.05 -3.93 8.26
C VAL A 183 -13.56 -3.85 8.18
N SER A 184 -14.19 -4.98 7.87
CA SER A 184 -15.65 -5.13 7.82
C SER A 184 -16.27 -4.93 9.22
N ASP A 185 -17.52 -4.49 9.29
CA ASP A 185 -18.33 -4.47 10.52
C ASP A 185 -18.83 -5.87 10.94
N GLY A 186 -18.47 -6.89 10.17
CA GLY A 186 -18.63 -8.30 10.50
C GLY A 186 -17.37 -9.09 10.16
N ILE A 187 -17.51 -10.06 9.27
CA ILE A 187 -16.38 -10.89 8.83
C ILE A 187 -15.66 -10.21 7.67
N GLY A 188 -14.33 -10.23 7.74
CA GLY A 188 -13.46 -9.94 6.63
C GLY A 188 -12.64 -8.67 6.79
N ARG A 189 -11.46 -8.72 6.21
CA ARG A 189 -10.47 -7.66 6.26
C ARG A 189 -9.63 -7.71 4.99
N ALA A 190 -9.12 -6.55 4.60
CA ALA A 190 -8.23 -6.43 3.46
C ALA A 190 -7.11 -5.44 3.76
N VAL A 191 -5.96 -5.70 3.15
CA VAL A 191 -4.81 -4.82 3.12
C VAL A 191 -4.45 -4.58 1.66
N ILE A 192 -4.23 -3.32 1.31
CA ILE A 192 -3.72 -2.92 0.00
C ILE A 192 -2.42 -2.16 0.23
N GLN A 193 -1.34 -2.67 -0.32
CA GLN A 193 -0.06 -1.98 -0.38
C GLN A 193 0.12 -1.39 -1.77
N VAL A 194 0.51 -0.12 -1.83
CA VAL A 194 0.90 0.54 -3.08
C VAL A 194 2.29 1.10 -2.90
N VAL A 195 3.21 0.71 -3.79
CA VAL A 195 4.62 1.10 -3.71
C VAL A 195 5.06 1.63 -5.06
N ARG A 196 5.50 2.89 -5.09
CA ARG A 196 6.12 3.49 -6.29
C ARG A 196 7.64 3.42 -6.20
N ILE A 197 8.27 3.00 -7.28
CA ILE A 197 9.73 3.02 -7.47
C ILE A 197 9.99 3.56 -8.88
N GLY A 198 10.52 4.78 -8.97
CA GLY A 198 10.70 5.46 -10.26
C GLY A 198 9.38 5.64 -11.00
N ASN A 199 9.29 5.11 -12.23
CA ASN A 199 8.06 5.11 -13.03
C ASN A 199 7.21 3.83 -12.86
N ALA A 200 7.60 2.90 -11.99
CA ALA A 200 6.84 1.70 -11.69
C ALA A 200 5.96 1.88 -10.44
N VAL A 201 4.77 1.30 -10.46
CA VAL A 201 3.91 1.15 -9.28
C VAL A 201 3.54 -0.32 -9.13
N VAL A 202 3.79 -0.87 -7.94
CA VAL A 202 3.32 -2.19 -7.53
C VAL A 202 2.14 -2.01 -6.59
N VAL A 203 1.05 -2.72 -6.87
CA VAL A 203 -0.15 -2.80 -6.05
C VAL A 203 -0.32 -4.25 -5.62
N ASP A 204 -0.47 -4.48 -4.32
CA ASP A 204 -0.70 -5.80 -3.72
C ASP A 204 -1.92 -5.70 -2.82
N ALA A 205 -2.95 -6.50 -3.11
CA ALA A 205 -4.16 -6.59 -2.31
C ALA A 205 -4.29 -8.00 -1.76
N LEU A 206 -4.41 -8.09 -0.44
CA LEU A 206 -4.64 -9.32 0.31
C LEU A 206 -5.89 -9.15 1.16
N GLY A 207 -6.84 -10.07 1.06
CA GLY A 207 -8.00 -10.12 1.93
C GLY A 207 -8.34 -11.53 2.38
N ASP A 208 -8.98 -11.63 3.54
CA ASP A 208 -9.51 -12.89 4.08
C ASP A 208 -10.86 -12.67 4.80
N GLU A 209 -11.48 -13.77 5.21
CA GLU A 209 -12.71 -13.80 6.00
C GLU A 209 -12.43 -14.02 7.51
N ALA A 210 -11.33 -13.48 8.05
CA ALA A 210 -11.08 -13.58 9.49
C ALA A 210 -11.95 -12.58 10.28
N ASP A 211 -12.23 -12.94 11.54
CA ASP A 211 -12.80 -12.03 12.52
C ASP A 211 -11.69 -11.07 13.01
N PRO A 212 -11.84 -9.74 12.83
CA PRO A 212 -10.81 -8.78 13.20
C PRO A 212 -10.54 -8.70 14.71
N ASP A 213 -11.47 -9.14 15.57
CA ASP A 213 -11.29 -9.16 17.03
C ASP A 213 -10.34 -10.30 17.45
N ASP A 214 -10.38 -11.43 16.76
CA ASP A 214 -9.50 -12.58 16.99
C ASP A 214 -8.18 -12.49 16.20
N PHE A 215 -8.24 -11.86 15.02
CA PHE A 215 -7.11 -11.70 14.10
C PHE A 215 -6.98 -10.23 13.70
N PRO A 216 -6.11 -9.46 14.39
CA PRO A 216 -5.91 -8.05 14.09
C PRO A 216 -5.45 -7.81 12.64
N VAL A 217 -5.98 -6.77 11.97
CA VAL A 217 -5.60 -6.42 10.59
C VAL A 217 -4.10 -6.09 10.44
N ILE A 218 -3.43 -5.70 11.53
CA ILE A 218 -1.99 -5.44 11.52
C ILE A 218 -1.15 -6.69 11.23
N ASP A 219 -1.64 -7.87 11.62
CA ASP A 219 -0.96 -9.14 11.31
C ASP A 219 -1.06 -9.41 9.81
N LEU A 220 -2.23 -9.18 9.22
CA LEU A 220 -2.44 -9.29 7.77
C LEU A 220 -1.58 -8.28 7.00
N ALA A 221 -1.43 -7.06 7.52
CA ALA A 221 -0.58 -6.05 6.90
C ALA A 221 0.91 -6.40 6.97
N THR A 222 1.33 -7.09 8.04
CA THR A 222 2.69 -7.60 8.18
C THR A 222 2.94 -8.71 7.18
N GLU A 223 2.01 -9.66 7.05
CA GLU A 223 2.06 -10.75 6.06
C GLU A 223 2.11 -10.21 4.64
N ALA A 224 1.20 -9.31 4.26
CA ALA A 224 1.21 -8.68 2.94
C ALA A 224 2.57 -8.04 2.61
N ARG A 225 3.16 -7.33 3.58
CA ARG A 225 4.47 -6.68 3.41
C ARG A 225 5.59 -7.69 3.20
N GLU A 226 5.59 -8.79 3.94
CA GLU A 226 6.58 -9.86 3.79
C GLU A 226 6.44 -10.57 2.45
N ASN A 227 5.21 -10.85 2.02
CA ASN A 227 4.89 -11.46 0.73
C ASN A 227 5.28 -10.57 -0.47
N LEU A 228 5.51 -9.28 -0.27
CA LEU A 228 5.87 -8.33 -1.33
C LEU A 228 7.37 -8.11 -1.47
N ALA A 229 8.19 -8.61 -0.53
CA ALA A 229 9.62 -8.26 -0.43
C ALA A 229 10.40 -8.56 -1.73
N ASP A 230 10.23 -9.76 -2.30
CA ASP A 230 10.94 -10.15 -3.53
C ASP A 230 10.48 -9.34 -4.74
N VAL A 231 9.18 -9.01 -4.82
CA VAL A 231 8.63 -8.19 -5.91
C VAL A 231 9.18 -6.78 -5.84
N ILE A 232 9.29 -6.19 -4.65
CA ILE A 232 9.92 -4.89 -4.46
C ILE A 232 11.40 -4.95 -4.87
N GLY A 233 12.12 -6.00 -4.49
CA GLY A 233 13.50 -6.23 -4.92
C GLY A 233 13.64 -6.24 -6.45
N ALA A 234 12.83 -7.05 -7.13
CA ALA A 234 12.80 -7.13 -8.59
C ALA A 234 12.39 -5.81 -9.25
N THR A 235 11.53 -5.01 -8.61
CA THR A 235 11.13 -3.69 -9.11
C THR A 235 12.29 -2.69 -9.04
N TYR A 236 13.10 -2.71 -7.96
CA TYR A 236 14.32 -1.90 -7.92
C TYR A 236 15.30 -2.31 -9.02
N GLU A 237 15.52 -3.61 -9.24
CA GLU A 237 16.39 -4.10 -10.31
C GLU A 237 15.90 -3.67 -11.70
N LEU A 238 14.58 -3.66 -11.92
CA LEU A 238 13.97 -3.19 -13.16
C LEU A 238 14.25 -1.70 -13.44
N GLN A 239 14.44 -0.89 -12.39
CA GLN A 239 14.69 0.56 -12.51
C GLN A 239 16.18 0.92 -12.73
N GLY A 240 17.10 -0.05 -12.60
CA GLY A 240 18.54 0.12 -12.78
C GLY A 240 19.26 0.74 -11.57
#